data_AF-A0A6V7NRW0-F1
#
_entry.id   AF-A0A6V7NRW0-F1
#
_cell.length_a   1.000
_cell.length_b   1.000
_cell.length_c   1.000
_cell.angle_alpha   90.00
_cell.angle_beta   90.00
_cell.angle_gamma   90.00
#
_symmetry.space_group_name_H-M   'P 1'
#
loop_
_entity.id
_entity.type
_entity.pdbx_description
1 polymer ?
#
loop_
_entity_poly.entity_id
_entity_poly.type
_entity_poly.pdbx_seq_one_letter_code
_entity_poly.pdbx_strand_id
1 'polypeptide(L)'
;MAFRYTGFMRNAGVEMDDIDVKYARKCQFVVASGIFDGYDIPHQPSNIRFRSKKLFCLLMVVDEKSLHFIKQNISVREDSDGGKWVGIWRLATLHHLPYDEPRWNGKIPKIFPKAKYSIWIGAYC
;
A
#
# COMPACT_ATOMS: atom_id res chain seq x y z
N MET A 1 -1.86 17.91 -27.24
CA MET A 1 -0.98 16.80 -26.79
C MET A 1 -1.58 16.22 -25.52
N ALA A 2 -2.25 15.08 -25.62
CA ALA A 2 -2.98 14.46 -24.51
C ALA A 2 -2.00 13.70 -23.60
N PHE A 3 -1.65 14.27 -22.45
CA PHE A 3 -0.93 13.54 -21.42
C PHE A 3 -1.88 12.59 -20.69
N ARG A 4 -2.12 11.43 -21.29
CA ARG A 4 -2.76 10.28 -20.63
C ARG A 4 -1.76 9.67 -19.64
N TYR A 5 -1.67 10.21 -18.42
CA TYR A 5 -1.06 9.51 -17.29
C TYR A 5 -2.07 8.50 -16.73
N THR A 6 -2.35 7.45 -17.50
CA THR A 6 -3.21 6.34 -17.07
C THR A 6 -2.39 5.06 -16.99
N GLY A 7 -1.83 4.79 -15.82
CA GLY A 7 -1.18 3.52 -15.51
C GLY A 7 -0.22 3.68 -14.35
N PHE A 8 -0.32 2.80 -13.35
CA PHE A 8 0.74 2.54 -12.36
C PHE A 8 2.10 2.74 -13.02
N MET A 9 2.99 3.54 -12.41
CA MET A 9 4.29 3.83 -13.00
C MET A 9 5.15 2.55 -13.03
N ARG A 10 4.98 1.72 -14.06
CA ARG A 10 5.88 0.60 -14.37
C ARG A 10 7.34 1.07 -14.56
N ASN A 11 7.54 2.37 -14.83
CA ASN A 11 8.86 3.00 -14.99
C ASN A 11 9.38 3.73 -13.74
N ALA A 12 8.73 3.61 -12.58
CA ALA A 12 9.30 4.13 -11.33
C ALA A 12 10.19 3.11 -10.60
N GLY A 13 10.45 1.94 -11.20
CA GLY A 13 11.17 0.84 -10.54
C GLY A 13 10.36 0.16 -9.43
N VAL A 14 9.05 0.37 -9.39
CA VAL A 14 8.16 -0.15 -8.35
C VAL A 14 7.30 -1.26 -8.93
N GLU A 15 7.59 -2.49 -8.54
CA GLU A 15 6.85 -3.69 -8.96
C GLU A 15 6.01 -4.21 -7.78
N MET A 16 4.71 -4.38 -8.02
CA MET A 16 3.72 -4.80 -7.03
C MET A 16 2.93 -5.99 -7.56
N ASP A 17 2.45 -6.85 -6.67
CA ASP A 17 1.59 -7.99 -7.01
C ASP A 17 0.39 -7.56 -7.87
N ASP A 18 0.14 -8.29 -8.96
CA ASP A 18 -0.95 -8.01 -9.91
C ASP A 18 -2.33 -7.97 -9.25
N ILE A 19 -2.50 -8.75 -8.18
CA ILE A 19 -3.73 -8.82 -7.37
C ILE A 19 -3.98 -7.47 -6.68
N ASP A 20 -2.94 -6.86 -6.11
CA ASP A 20 -3.04 -5.59 -5.39
C ASP A 20 -3.14 -4.41 -6.36
N VAL A 21 -2.49 -4.49 -7.51
CA VAL A 21 -2.70 -3.55 -8.62
C VAL A 21 -4.16 -3.59 -9.08
N LYS A 22 -4.76 -4.78 -9.23
CA LYS A 22 -6.16 -4.94 -9.63
C LYS A 22 -7.12 -4.41 -8.56
N TYR A 23 -6.82 -4.63 -7.28
CA TYR A 23 -7.58 -4.08 -6.17
C TYR A 23 -7.53 -2.55 -6.17
N ALA A 24 -6.34 -1.96 -6.19
CA ALA A 24 -6.15 -0.52 -6.16
C ALA A 24 -6.75 0.20 -7.38
N ARG A 25 -6.77 -0.45 -8.55
CA ARG A 25 -7.42 0.08 -9.77
C ARG A 25 -8.94 0.23 -9.66
N LYS A 26 -9.60 -0.53 -8.79
CA LYS A 26 -11.05 -0.43 -8.54
C LYS A 26 -11.39 0.68 -7.53
N CYS A 27 -10.39 1.17 -6.80
CA CYS A 27 -10.58 2.12 -5.72
C CYS A 27 -10.67 3.56 -6.22
N GLN A 28 -11.71 4.27 -5.80
CA GLN A 28 -11.87 5.69 -6.13
C GLN A 28 -11.05 6.60 -5.18
N PHE A 29 -10.94 6.20 -3.90
CA PHE A 29 -10.14 6.87 -2.90
C PHE A 29 -9.17 5.87 -2.29
N VAL A 30 -7.89 6.20 -2.28
CA VAL A 30 -6.84 5.32 -1.74
C VAL A 30 -6.12 6.05 -0.62
N VAL A 31 -6.00 5.39 0.53
CA VAL A 31 -5.12 5.80 1.60
C VAL A 31 -4.00 4.78 1.63
N ALA A 32 -2.79 5.24 1.35
CA ALA A 32 -1.60 4.41 1.33
C ALA A 32 -0.69 4.79 2.49
N SER A 33 -0.16 3.79 3.17
CA SER A 33 0.97 3.96 4.09
C SER A 33 2.08 2.99 3.69
N GLY A 34 3.31 3.26 4.08
CA GLY A 34 4.47 2.46 3.71
C GLY A 34 5.28 2.08 4.94
N ILE A 35 5.59 0.80 5.08
CA ILE A 35 6.55 0.27 6.06
C ILE A 35 7.65 -0.43 5.27
N PHE A 36 8.90 -0.06 5.55
CA PHE A 36 10.06 -0.60 4.85
C PHE A 36 11.12 -1.03 5.85
N ASP A 37 11.94 -2.00 5.47
CA ASP A 37 13.11 -2.50 6.24
C ASP A 37 12.79 -3.38 7.47
N GLY A 38 11.51 -3.70 7.70
CA GLY A 38 11.09 -4.74 8.64
C GLY A 38 11.20 -4.39 10.13
N TYR A 39 11.37 -3.11 10.47
CA TYR A 39 11.41 -2.65 11.87
C TYR A 39 10.08 -2.14 12.39
N ASP A 40 9.19 -1.66 11.52
CA ASP A 40 7.92 -1.04 11.94
C ASP A 40 6.74 -2.00 11.88
N ILE A 41 5.77 -1.77 12.77
CA ILE A 41 4.53 -2.54 12.87
C ILE A 41 3.38 -1.70 12.29
N PRO A 42 2.45 -2.30 11.52
CA PRO A 42 1.21 -1.68 11.06
C PRO A 42 0.41 -1.04 12.20
N HIS A 43 0.44 0.28 12.33
CA HIS A 43 -0.45 0.99 13.24
C HIS A 43 -1.86 1.07 12.64
N GLN A 44 -2.84 0.61 13.42
CA GLN A 44 -4.24 0.67 13.02
C GLN A 44 -4.92 1.88 13.67
N PRO A 45 -5.53 2.77 12.88
CA PRO A 45 -6.37 3.83 13.45
C PRO A 45 -7.56 3.22 14.17
N SER A 46 -7.71 3.58 15.44
CA SER A 46 -8.88 3.23 16.25
C SER A 46 -10.08 4.08 15.85
N ASN A 47 -11.28 3.51 15.89
CA ASN A 47 -12.55 4.24 15.71
C ASN A 47 -12.90 4.76 14.29
N ILE A 48 -12.46 4.08 13.22
CA ILE A 48 -12.95 4.40 11.86
C ILE A 48 -14.40 3.92 11.66
N ARG A 49 -15.29 4.86 11.29
CA ARG A 49 -16.69 4.57 10.91
C ARG A 49 -16.77 3.60 9.74
N PHE A 50 -17.70 2.65 9.79
CA PHE A 50 -17.91 1.64 8.74
C PHE A 50 -18.11 2.23 7.33
N ARG A 51 -18.85 3.36 7.23
CA ARG A 51 -19.07 4.07 5.96
C ARG A 51 -17.74 4.54 5.33
N SER A 52 -16.79 4.98 6.14
CA SER A 52 -15.46 5.40 5.67
C SER A 52 -14.63 4.20 5.20
N LYS A 53 -14.68 3.07 5.91
CA LYS A 53 -14.00 1.82 5.49
C LYS A 53 -14.48 1.31 4.12
N LYS A 54 -15.74 1.58 3.76
CA LYS A 54 -16.30 1.20 2.45
C LYS A 54 -15.91 2.17 1.34
N LEU A 55 -15.57 3.42 1.68
CA LEU A 55 -15.29 4.48 0.72
C LEU A 55 -13.79 4.58 0.39
N PHE A 56 -12.94 4.37 1.39
CA PHE A 56 -11.48 4.43 1.25
C PHE A 56 -10.88 3.03 1.18
N CYS A 57 -10.04 2.79 0.17
CA CYS A 57 -9.18 1.62 0.14
C CYS A 57 -7.92 1.90 0.94
N LEU A 58 -7.71 1.13 1.99
CA LEU A 58 -6.57 1.23 2.89
C LEU A 58 -5.50 0.24 2.44
N LEU A 59 -4.41 0.77 1.88
CA LEU A 59 -3.29 0.01 1.39
C LEU A 59 -2.07 0.26 2.28
N MET A 60 -1.39 -0.81 2.63
CA MET A 60 -0.12 -0.75 3.33
C MET A 60 0.94 -1.37 2.45
N VAL A 61 1.78 -0.51 1.92
CA VAL A 61 2.88 -0.85 1.04
C VAL A 61 4.04 -1.37 1.88
N VAL A 62 4.52 -2.57 1.58
CA VAL A 62 5.59 -3.22 2.34
C VAL A 62 6.61 -3.84 1.39
N ASP A 63 7.89 -3.85 1.78
CA ASP A 63 8.89 -4.67 1.08
C ASP A 63 8.82 -6.13 1.54
N GLU A 64 9.55 -7.01 0.84
CA GLU A 64 9.57 -8.44 1.15
C GLU A 64 10.05 -8.75 2.57
N LYS A 65 11.04 -8.00 3.08
CA LYS A 65 11.54 -8.20 4.46
C LYS A 65 10.46 -7.82 5.47
N SER A 66 9.82 -6.66 5.28
CA SER A 66 8.71 -6.23 6.13
C SER A 66 7.53 -7.19 6.06
N LEU A 67 7.22 -7.74 4.88
CA LEU A 67 6.15 -8.75 4.75
C LEU A 67 6.46 -9.99 5.58
N HIS A 68 7.70 -10.48 5.52
CA HIS A 68 8.13 -11.64 6.30
C HIS A 68 8.06 -11.35 7.80
N PHE A 69 8.56 -10.18 8.23
CA PHE A 69 8.48 -9.74 9.62
C PHE A 69 7.04 -9.64 10.12
N ILE A 70 6.13 -9.03 9.34
CA ILE A 70 4.71 -8.90 9.67
C ILE A 70 4.05 -10.27 9.76
N LYS A 71 4.33 -11.19 8.83
CA LYS A 71 3.78 -12.56 8.86
C LYS A 71 4.20 -13.36 10.08
N GLN A 72 5.41 -13.10 10.61
CA GLN A 72 5.93 -13.78 11.80
C GLN A 72 5.41 -13.18 13.11
N ASN A 73 5.26 -11.85 13.16
CA ASN A 73 4.91 -11.14 14.40
C ASN A 73 3.40 -10.88 14.54
N ILE A 74 2.64 -10.86 13.45
CA ILE A 74 1.25 -10.38 13.41
C ILE A 74 0.38 -11.37 12.64
N SER A 75 -0.89 -11.50 13.08
CA SER A 75 -1.87 -12.30 12.36
C SER A 75 -2.24 -11.63 11.03
N VAL A 76 -1.80 -12.24 9.92
CA VAL A 76 -2.17 -11.87 8.56
C VAL A 76 -3.37 -12.71 8.12
N ARG A 77 -4.42 -12.05 7.61
CA ARG A 77 -5.58 -12.69 7.01
C ARG A 77 -5.44 -12.68 5.49
N GLU A 78 -5.74 -13.78 4.84
CA GLU A 78 -5.85 -13.83 3.38
C GLU A 78 -7.33 -13.78 2.95
N ASP A 79 -7.62 -13.04 1.87
CA ASP A 79 -8.94 -13.01 1.24
C ASP A 79 -9.05 -14.05 0.11
N SER A 80 -10.27 -14.25 -0.40
CA SER A 80 -10.55 -15.22 -1.46
C SER A 80 -9.86 -14.90 -2.80
N ASP A 81 -9.44 -13.64 -2.98
CA ASP A 81 -8.73 -13.17 -4.17
C ASP A 81 -7.20 -13.27 -3.99
N GLY A 82 -6.71 -13.83 -2.88
CA GLY A 82 -5.28 -13.96 -2.56
C GLY A 82 -4.64 -12.70 -1.96
N GLY A 83 -5.44 -11.69 -1.62
CA GLY A 83 -4.99 -10.48 -0.95
C GLY A 83 -4.69 -10.70 0.53
N LYS A 84 -3.59 -10.13 1.01
CA LYS A 84 -3.17 -10.22 2.41
C LYS A 84 -3.63 -9.00 3.18
N TRP A 85 -4.05 -9.20 4.43
CA TRP A 85 -4.65 -8.16 5.27
C TRP A 85 -4.13 -8.20 6.70
N VAL A 86 -3.89 -7.02 7.27
CA VAL A 86 -3.62 -6.83 8.70
C VAL A 86 -4.60 -5.82 9.24
N GLY A 87 -5.55 -6.29 10.06
CA GLY A 87 -6.66 -5.46 10.53
C GLY A 87 -7.52 -4.93 9.38
N ILE A 88 -7.42 -3.61 9.11
CA ILE A 88 -8.13 -2.93 8.01
C ILE A 88 -7.22 -2.65 6.80
N TRP A 89 -5.91 -2.87 6.95
CA TRP A 89 -4.94 -2.60 5.91
C TRP A 89 -4.81 -3.81 5.00
N ARG A 90 -4.91 -3.58 3.69
CA ARG A 90 -4.50 -4.57 2.70
C ARG A 90 -3.00 -4.39 2.46
N LEU A 91 -2.24 -5.45 2.69
CA LEU A 91 -0.80 -5.47 2.44
C LEU A 91 -0.57 -5.54 0.94
N ALA A 92 0.23 -4.60 0.42
CA ALA A 92 0.65 -4.54 -0.96
C ALA A 92 2.16 -4.68 -1.00
N THR A 93 2.65 -5.82 -1.49
CA THR A 93 4.08 -6.12 -1.51
C THR A 93 4.76 -5.43 -2.68
N LEU A 94 5.89 -4.78 -2.41
CA LEU A 94 6.81 -4.25 -3.42
C LEU A 94 8.03 -5.15 -3.54
N HIS A 95 8.25 -5.68 -4.74
CA HIS A 95 9.43 -6.48 -5.07
C HIS A 95 10.66 -5.61 -5.35
N HIS A 96 10.43 -4.42 -5.90
CA HIS A 96 11.47 -3.46 -6.21
C HIS A 96 11.15 -2.11 -5.57
N LEU A 97 12.07 -1.65 -4.72
CA LEU A 97 12.01 -0.32 -4.11
C LEU A 97 12.66 0.70 -5.06
N PRO A 98 12.11 1.92 -5.17
CA PRO A 98 12.68 2.94 -6.05
C PRO A 98 13.99 3.52 -5.50
N TYR A 99 14.25 3.40 -4.19
CA TYR A 99 15.46 3.84 -3.54
C TYR A 99 15.98 2.77 -2.58
N ASP A 100 17.30 2.56 -2.56
CA ASP A 100 17.94 1.65 -1.60
C ASP A 100 17.80 2.13 -0.15
N GLU A 101 17.73 3.44 0.05
CA GLU A 101 17.61 4.06 1.36
C GLU A 101 16.12 4.18 1.77
N PRO A 102 15.67 3.45 2.82
CA PRO A 102 14.25 3.32 3.20
C PRO A 102 13.56 4.65 3.51
N ARG A 103 14.32 5.61 4.05
CA ARG A 103 13.84 6.95 4.42
C ARG A 103 13.28 7.75 3.23
N TRP A 104 13.71 7.44 2.00
CA TRP A 104 13.21 8.06 0.77
C TRP A 104 11.98 7.35 0.21
N ASN A 105 11.83 6.04 0.48
CA ASN A 105 10.66 5.26 0.11
C ASN A 105 9.40 5.70 0.88
N GLY A 106 9.57 6.28 2.08
CA GLY A 106 8.50 6.94 2.82
C GLY A 106 7.93 8.21 2.16
N LYS A 107 8.51 8.70 1.04
CA LYS A 107 8.06 9.92 0.33
C LYS A 107 7.47 9.65 -1.05
N ILE A 108 7.16 8.40 -1.43
CA ILE A 108 6.70 8.08 -2.79
C ILE A 108 5.25 8.59 -3.00
N PRO A 109 5.00 9.69 -3.74
CA PRO A 109 3.71 10.36 -3.69
C PRO A 109 2.69 9.82 -4.72
N LYS A 110 3.09 8.96 -5.67
CA LYS A 110 2.30 8.70 -6.89
C LYS A 110 2.28 7.23 -7.34
N ILE A 111 1.93 6.30 -6.44
CA ILE A 111 1.77 4.87 -6.81
C ILE A 111 0.39 4.58 -7.42
N PHE A 112 -0.63 5.43 -7.19
CA PHE A 112 -2.03 5.15 -7.55
C PHE A 112 -2.66 6.18 -8.51
N PRO A 113 -2.27 6.22 -9.79
CA PRO A 113 -2.70 7.26 -10.74
C PRO A 113 -4.19 7.15 -11.17
N LYS A 114 -4.87 6.05 -10.86
CA LYS A 114 -6.32 5.90 -11.11
C LYS A 114 -7.19 6.32 -9.92
N ALA A 115 -6.61 6.49 -8.73
CA ALA A 115 -7.37 7.00 -7.60
C ALA A 115 -7.64 8.49 -7.81
N LYS A 116 -8.86 8.96 -7.52
CA LYS A 116 -9.19 10.40 -7.58
C LYS A 116 -8.40 11.18 -6.54
N TYR A 117 -8.12 10.55 -5.40
CA TYR A 117 -7.32 11.08 -4.31
C TYR A 117 -6.48 9.96 -3.70
N SER A 118 -5.20 10.25 -3.48
CA SER A 118 -4.27 9.40 -2.75
C SER A 118 -3.66 10.17 -1.59
N ILE A 119 -3.84 9.69 -0.36
CA ILE A 119 -3.17 10.24 0.82
C ILE A 119 -2.07 9.26 1.20
N TRP A 120 -0.84 9.77 1.32
CA TRP A 120 0.30 9.03 1.84
C TRP A 120 0.55 9.43 3.28
N ILE A 121 0.39 8.49 4.22
CA ILE A 121 0.65 8.71 5.64
C ILE A 121 1.96 8.01 5.98
N GLY A 122 2.98 8.77 6.36
CA GLY A 122 4.25 8.21 6.82
C GLY A 122 4.06 7.50 8.17
N ALA A 123 4.83 6.43 8.41
CA ALA A 123 4.74 5.61 9.62
C ALA A 123 5.04 6.36 10.95
N TYR A 124 5.51 7.61 10.88
CA TYR A 124 5.85 8.45 12.04
C TYR A 124 4.72 9.37 12.53
N CYS A 125 3.45 9.11 12.17
CA CYS A 125 2.29 9.90 12.62
C CYS A 125 1.17 9.03 13.18
#